data_AF-A0A7Y4JXT1-F1
#
_entry.id   AF-A0A7Y4JXT1-F1
#
_cell.length_a   1.000
_cell.length_b   1.000
_cell.length_c   1.000
_cell.angle_alpha   90.00
_cell.angle_beta   90.00
_cell.angle_gamma   90.00
#
_symmetry.space_group_name_H-M   'P 1'
#
loop_
_entity.id
_entity.type
_entity.pdbx_description
1 polymer ?
#
loop_
_entity_poly.entity_id
_entity_poly.type
_entity_poly.pdbx_seq_one_letter_code
_entity_poly.pdbx_strand_id
1 'polypeptide(L)'
;MADRILEKQHEHEREQERERLRKLEQQDLEVESKRGARPLEGFAGGHTTWTGDQDDQAAARVHAGDADAAREASERQARLEPAEPQSDDEDDSGLRRE
;
A
#
# COMPACT_ATOMS: atom_id res chain seq x y z
N MET A 1 -14.27 47.30 21.84
CA MET A 1 -12.89 47.39 22.39
C MET A 1 -12.48 46.05 23.00
N ALA A 2 -13.34 45.40 23.81
CA ALA A 2 -13.09 44.08 24.37
C ALA A 2 -12.86 42.97 23.32
N ASP A 3 -13.62 42.97 22.22
CA ASP A 3 -13.52 41.93 21.19
C ASP A 3 -12.15 41.90 20.49
N ARG A 4 -11.54 43.07 20.25
CA ARG A 4 -10.19 43.17 19.65
C ARG A 4 -9.07 42.70 20.60
N ILE A 5 -9.33 42.65 21.91
CA ILE A 5 -8.36 42.17 22.90
C ILE A 5 -8.41 40.65 22.96
N LEU A 6 -9.61 40.07 22.96
CA LEU A 6 -9.83 38.62 22.87
C LEU A 6 -9.29 38.04 21.57
N GLU A 7 -9.53 38.71 20.43
CA GLU A 7 -9.04 38.27 19.13
C GLU A 7 -7.50 38.21 19.08
N LYS A 8 -6.83 39.21 19.66
CA LYS A 8 -5.36 39.22 19.81
C LYS A 8 -4.84 38.12 20.74
N GLN A 9 -5.58 37.78 21.79
CA GLN A 9 -5.23 36.67 22.67
C GLN A 9 -5.33 35.33 21.95
N HIS A 10 -6.41 35.10 21.19
CA HIS A 10 -6.57 33.88 20.39
C HIS A 10 -5.56 33.79 19.23
N GLU A 11 -5.16 34.92 18.63
CA GLU A 11 -4.05 34.96 17.67
C GLU A 11 -2.74 34.52 18.31
N HIS A 12 -2.43 35.06 19.50
CA HIS A 12 -1.20 34.72 20.21
C HIS A 12 -1.16 33.24 20.63
N GLU A 13 -2.28 32.68 21.10
CA GLU A 13 -2.39 31.26 21.43
C GLU A 13 -2.17 30.37 20.21
N ARG A 14 -2.75 30.73 19.06
CA ARG A 14 -2.55 30.00 17.80
C ARG A 14 -1.10 30.08 17.33
N GLU A 15 -0.42 31.22 17.49
CA GLU A 15 0.99 31.35 17.16
C GLU A 15 1.87 30.47 18.04
N GLN A 16 1.62 30.44 19.36
CA GLN A 16 2.35 29.56 20.28
C GLN A 16 2.17 28.07 19.95
N GLU A 17 0.95 27.65 19.61
CA GLU A 17 0.72 26.26 19.18
C GLU A 17 1.46 25.93 17.88
N ARG A 18 1.46 26.84 16.91
CA ARG A 18 2.19 26.64 15.65
C ARG A 18 3.71 26.56 15.87
N GLU A 19 4.27 27.38 16.74
CA GLU A 19 5.68 27.29 17.10
C GLU A 19 6.01 25.97 17.80
N ARG A 20 5.13 25.51 18.69
CA ARG A 20 5.27 24.20 19.34
C ARG A 20 5.28 23.05 18.33
N LEU A 21 4.35 23.06 17.37
CA LEU A 21 4.26 22.04 16.32
C LEU A 21 5.50 22.04 15.42
N ARG A 22 5.96 23.22 14.97
CA ARG A 22 7.20 23.33 14.18
C ARG A 22 8.43 22.79 14.93
N LYS A 23 8.50 23.03 16.24
CA LYS A 23 9.60 22.51 17.06
C LYS A 23 9.59 20.99 17.16
N LEU A 24 8.41 20.38 17.28
CA LEU A 24 8.27 18.91 17.31
C LEU A 24 8.64 18.30 15.95
N GLU A 25 8.14 18.88 14.86
CA GLU A 25 8.51 18.45 13.50
C GLU A 25 10.02 18.54 13.26
N GLN A 26 10.66 19.62 13.70
CA GLN A 26 12.11 19.78 13.60
C GLN A 26 12.87 18.69 14.39
N GLN A 27 12.36 18.28 15.55
CA GLN A 27 12.95 17.20 16.36
C GLN A 27 12.78 15.84 15.69
N ASP A 28 11.62 15.57 15.11
CA ASP A 28 11.35 14.32 14.39
C ASP A 28 12.26 14.22 13.16
N LEU A 29 12.36 15.29 12.37
CA LEU A 29 13.28 15.36 11.23
C LEU A 29 14.74 15.19 11.65
N GLU A 30 15.16 15.73 12.80
CA GLU A 30 16.51 15.52 13.32
C GLU A 30 16.77 14.05 13.66
N VAL A 31 15.78 13.36 14.25
CA VAL A 31 15.87 11.93 14.54
C VAL A 31 15.92 11.11 13.25
N GLU A 32 15.07 11.42 12.28
CA GLU A 32 15.02 10.73 10.98
C GLU A 32 16.29 10.95 10.16
N SER A 33 16.82 12.18 10.13
CA SER A 33 18.07 12.50 9.41
C SER A 33 19.29 11.75 9.97
N LYS A 34 19.29 11.43 11.27
CA LYS A 34 20.35 10.67 11.94
C LYS A 34 20.10 9.16 11.90
N ARG A 35 18.87 8.72 11.71
CA ARG A 35 18.55 7.31 11.50
C ARG A 35 18.90 6.93 10.07
N GLY A 36 20.04 6.27 9.90
CA GLY A 36 20.32 5.53 8.67
C GLY A 36 19.27 4.44 8.41
N ALA A 37 19.36 3.77 7.25
CA ALA A 37 18.49 2.64 6.94
C ALA A 37 18.46 1.67 8.13
N ARG A 38 17.26 1.42 8.67
CA ARG A 38 17.12 0.42 9.74
C ARG A 38 17.71 -0.87 9.20
N PRO A 39 18.66 -1.52 9.91
CA PRO A 39 19.12 -2.82 9.49
C PRO A 39 17.86 -3.69 9.37
N LEU A 40 17.70 -4.35 8.24
CA LEU A 40 16.63 -5.30 8.05
C LEU A 40 16.93 -6.52 8.93
N GLU A 41 16.68 -6.41 10.22
CA GLU A 41 16.72 -7.54 11.15
C GLU A 41 15.72 -8.57 10.65
N GLY A 42 16.22 -9.66 10.06
CA GLY A 42 15.41 -10.69 9.40
C GLY A 42 15.56 -10.75 7.89
N PHE A 43 16.16 -9.76 7.21
CA PHE A 43 16.61 -9.91 5.82
C PHE A 43 18.00 -10.56 5.81
N ALA A 44 18.07 -11.72 6.45
CA ALA A 44 19.01 -12.70 5.98
C ALA A 44 18.52 -13.05 4.57
N GLY A 45 19.39 -13.08 3.57
CA GLY A 45 19.15 -13.75 2.29
C GLY A 45 18.98 -15.27 2.47
N GLY A 46 18.22 -15.67 3.49
CA GLY A 46 17.81 -17.02 3.76
C GLY A 46 16.81 -17.39 2.68
N HIS A 47 17.18 -18.43 1.95
CA HIS A 47 16.29 -19.12 1.04
C HIS A 47 14.91 -19.23 1.69
N THR A 48 13.93 -18.54 1.13
CA THR A 48 12.54 -18.90 1.33
C THR A 48 12.40 -20.35 0.91
N THR A 49 11.51 -21.11 1.56
CA THR A 49 11.14 -22.45 1.05
C THR A 49 10.53 -22.41 -0.35
N TRP A 50 10.22 -21.21 -0.84
CA TRP A 50 9.84 -20.89 -2.21
C TRP A 50 11.03 -21.10 -3.17
N THR A 51 10.95 -22.12 -4.03
CA THR A 51 11.97 -22.40 -5.06
C THR A 51 11.58 -21.80 -6.41
N GLY A 52 12.54 -21.59 -7.31
CA GLY A 52 12.26 -21.06 -8.66
C GLY A 52 11.33 -21.95 -9.51
N ASP A 53 11.19 -23.24 -9.15
CA ASP A 53 10.20 -24.14 -9.77
C ASP A 53 8.76 -23.80 -9.33
N GLN A 54 8.58 -23.16 -8.18
CA GLN A 54 7.30 -22.64 -7.68
C GLN A 54 7.02 -21.21 -8.16
N ASP A 55 8.03 -20.52 -8.68
CA ASP A 55 7.93 -19.13 -9.13
C ASP A 55 7.75 -19.10 -10.66
N ASP A 56 8.85 -19.05 -11.42
CA ASP A 56 8.82 -18.78 -12.86
C ASP A 56 8.27 -19.93 -13.71
N GLN A 57 8.57 -21.18 -13.35
CA GLN A 57 8.08 -22.35 -14.11
C GLN A 57 6.60 -22.61 -13.89
N ALA A 58 6.11 -22.37 -12.66
CA ALA A 58 4.69 -22.47 -12.35
C ALA A 58 3.93 -21.30 -12.98
N ALA A 59 4.45 -20.07 -12.87
CA ALA A 59 3.84 -18.88 -13.46
C ALA A 59 3.71 -19.00 -14.98
N ALA A 60 4.74 -19.52 -15.68
CA ALA A 60 4.68 -19.74 -17.12
C ALA A 60 3.60 -20.76 -17.55
N ARG A 61 3.20 -21.68 -16.66
CA ARG A 61 2.12 -22.65 -16.92
C ARG A 61 0.75 -22.12 -16.54
N VAL A 62 0.64 -21.47 -15.38
CA VAL A 62 -0.64 -20.95 -14.86
C VAL A 62 -1.09 -19.72 -15.65
N HIS A 63 -0.18 -18.80 -15.97
CA HIS A 63 -0.48 -17.50 -16.56
C HIS A 63 -0.22 -17.43 -18.07
N ALA A 64 -0.02 -18.57 -18.75
CA ALA A 64 0.31 -18.61 -20.18
C ALA A 64 -0.71 -17.86 -21.07
N GLY A 65 -1.97 -17.79 -20.65
CA GLY A 65 -3.08 -17.17 -21.40
C GLY A 65 -3.52 -15.81 -20.88
N ASP A 66 -2.97 -15.33 -19.76
CA ASP A 66 -3.47 -14.13 -19.07
C ASP A 66 -3.31 -12.87 -19.92
N ALA A 67 -2.22 -12.78 -20.67
CA ALA A 67 -1.96 -11.64 -21.55
C ALA A 67 -3.00 -11.55 -22.69
N ASP A 68 -3.34 -12.68 -23.29
CA ASP A 68 -4.33 -12.74 -24.37
C ASP A 68 -5.74 -12.51 -23.82
N ALA A 69 -6.09 -13.12 -22.68
CA ALA A 69 -7.37 -12.91 -22.00
C ALA A 69 -7.57 -11.45 -21.57
N ALA A 70 -6.52 -10.81 -21.03
CA ALA A 70 -6.54 -9.40 -20.65
C ALA A 70 -6.69 -8.48 -21.86
N ARG A 71 -6.02 -8.81 -22.98
CA ARG A 71 -6.17 -8.08 -24.24
C ARG A 71 -7.59 -8.18 -24.77
N GLU A 72 -8.17 -9.38 -24.80
CA GLU A 72 -9.55 -9.58 -25.23
C GLU A 72 -10.55 -8.85 -24.33
N ALA A 73 -10.38 -8.93 -23.01
CA ALA A 73 -11.20 -8.19 -22.05
C ALA A 73 -11.12 -6.67 -22.28
N SER A 74 -9.92 -6.14 -22.53
CA SER A 74 -9.73 -4.71 -22.84
C SER A 74 -10.40 -4.31 -24.15
N GLU A 75 -10.29 -5.13 -25.19
CA GLU A 75 -10.97 -4.90 -26.47
C GLU A 75 -12.49 -4.91 -26.32
N ARG A 76 -13.06 -5.81 -25.51
CA ARG A 76 -14.49 -5.86 -25.20
C ARG A 76 -14.97 -4.62 -24.43
N GLN A 77 -14.19 -4.15 -23.46
CA GLN A 77 -14.48 -2.91 -22.73
C GLN A 77 -14.46 -1.69 -23.66
N ALA A 78 -13.48 -1.61 -24.57
CA ALA A 78 -13.42 -0.55 -25.58
C ALA A 78 -14.64 -0.57 -26.52
N ARG A 79 -15.20 -1.76 -26.80
CA ARG A 79 -16.44 -1.94 -27.58
C ARG A 79 -17.73 -1.70 -26.78
N LEU A 80 -17.64 -1.39 -25.47
CA LEU A 80 -18.78 -1.26 -24.55
C LEU A 80 -19.69 -2.50 -24.54
N GLU A 81 -19.10 -3.68 -24.72
CA GLU A 81 -19.85 -4.94 -24.61
C GLU A 81 -20.34 -5.13 -23.16
N PRO A 82 -21.57 -5.63 -22.95
CA PRO A 82 -22.07 -5.95 -21.61
C PRO A 82 -21.21 -7.05 -20.98
N ALA A 83 -20.91 -6.91 -19.68
CA ALA A 83 -20.13 -7.90 -18.95
C ALA A 83 -20.90 -9.23 -18.86
N GLU A 84 -20.26 -10.32 -19.30
CA GLU A 84 -20.73 -11.69 -19.04
C GLU A 84 -20.69 -11.97 -17.53
N PRO A 85 -21.64 -12.73 -16.98
CA PRO A 85 -21.62 -13.11 -15.56
C PRO A 85 -20.37 -13.96 -15.26
N GLN A 86 -19.57 -13.54 -14.28
CA GLN A 86 -18.46 -14.35 -13.77
C GLN A 86 -19.04 -15.61 -13.12
N SER A 87 -18.65 -16.80 -13.60
CA SER A 87 -18.95 -18.05 -12.94
C SER A 87 -18.08 -18.16 -11.68
N ASP A 88 -18.71 -18.10 -10.51
CA ASP A 88 -18.12 -18.33 -9.19
C ASP A 88 -17.75 -19.81 -8.97
N ASP A 89 -17.02 -20.43 -9.89
CA ASP A 89 -16.39 -21.73 -9.66
C ASP A 89 -14.92 -21.51 -9.26
N GLU A 90 -14.73 -20.84 -8.12
CA GLU A 90 -13.49 -20.99 -7.34
C GLU A 90 -13.63 -22.26 -6.50
N ASP A 91 -12.75 -23.23 -6.79
CA ASP A 91 -12.58 -24.50 -6.10
C ASP A 91 -12.59 -24.36 -4.57
N ASP A 92 -13.75 -24.62 -3.95
CA ASP A 92 -13.86 -25.09 -2.57
C ASP A 92 -13.27 -26.51 -2.48
N SER A 93 -11.94 -26.60 -2.53
CA SER A 93 -11.22 -27.76 -1.99
C SER A 93 -10.71 -27.43 -0.58
N GLY A 94 -11.62 -26.99 0.28
CA GLY A 94 -11.47 -27.03 1.73
C GLY A 94 -11.30 -28.48 2.20
N LEU A 95 -10.06 -28.98 2.19
CA LEU A 95 -9.66 -30.25 2.80
C LEU A 95 -10.05 -30.26 4.29
N ARG A 96 -11.24 -30.77 4.59
CA ARG A 96 -11.59 -31.26 5.93
C ARG A 96 -10.67 -32.43 6.26
N ARG A 97 -9.75 -32.22 7.21
CA ARG A 97 -9.11 -33.33 7.94
C ARG A 97 -10.14 -33.96 8.88
N GLU A 98 -10.35 -35.26 8.73
CA GLU A 98 -10.84 -36.13 9.81
C GLU A 98 -9.75 -36.38 10.85
#